data_AF-A0A9N9ITX8-F1
#
_entry.id   AF-A0A9N9ITX8-F1
#
_cell.length_a   1.000
_cell.length_b   1.000
_cell.length_c   1.000
_cell.angle_alpha   90.00
_cell.angle_beta   90.00
_cell.angle_gamma   90.00
#
_symmetry.space_group_name_H-M   'P 1'
#
loop_
_entity.id
_entity.type
_entity.pdbx_description
1 polymer ?
#
loop_
_entity_poly.entity_id
_entity_poly.type
_entity_poly.pdbx_seq_one_letter_code
_entity_poly.pdbx_strand_id
1 'polypeptide(L)'
;DGSARFNFGNSSVLCSINGPAEVKLRDEKLDKATIDVIVRPLVGTTGTKDRTHEYILRSTFENVIQAGLHPRTQIQIVSQVMMDDGSIVAAAINATTIALIDAGIPMKDLVAAVSC
;
A
#
# COMPACT_ATOMS: atom_id res chain seq x y z
N ASP A 1 -3.53 -7.17 10.53
CA ASP A 1 -2.16 -6.70 10.22
C ASP A 1 -1.42 -7.75 9.44
N GLY A 2 -0.56 -7.30 8.53
CA GLY A 2 0.24 -8.19 7.70
C GLY A 2 1.44 -7.47 7.10
N SER A 3 2.41 -8.24 6.63
CA SER A 3 3.61 -7.68 6.00
C SER A 3 4.14 -8.61 4.92
N ALA A 4 4.76 -8.03 3.91
CA ALA A 4 5.39 -8.80 2.85
C ALA A 4 6.59 -8.06 2.31
N ARG A 5 7.63 -8.83 1.97
CA ARG A 5 8.77 -8.35 1.22
C ARG A 5 8.73 -8.94 -0.17
N PHE A 6 8.87 -8.08 -1.18
CA PHE A 6 8.92 -8.50 -2.56
C PHE A 6 10.17 -7.96 -3.25
N ASN A 7 10.80 -8.82 -4.04
CA ASN A 7 11.99 -8.48 -4.81
C ASN A 7 11.66 -8.62 -6.30
N PHE A 8 11.91 -7.57 -7.07
CA PHE A 8 11.80 -7.56 -8.52
C PHE A 8 13.21 -7.33 -9.09
N GLY A 9 13.89 -8.44 -9.44
CA GLY A 9 15.33 -8.38 -9.70
C GLY A 9 16.08 -7.95 -8.43
N ASN A 10 16.90 -6.89 -8.53
CA ASN A 10 17.61 -6.32 -7.40
C ASN A 10 16.74 -5.35 -6.59
N SER A 11 15.70 -4.76 -7.17
CA SER A 11 14.81 -3.85 -6.46
C SER A 11 14.02 -4.59 -5.38
N SER A 12 14.04 -4.09 -4.16
CA SER A 12 13.44 -4.74 -3.00
C SER A 12 12.56 -3.75 -2.25
N VAL A 13 11.32 -4.14 -1.99
CA VAL A 13 10.34 -3.34 -1.26
C VAL A 13 9.72 -4.17 -0.15
N LEU A 14 9.65 -3.58 1.05
CA LEU A 14 8.96 -4.13 2.20
C LEU A 14 7.66 -3.36 2.39
N CYS A 15 6.54 -4.06 2.36
CA CYS A 15 5.23 -3.48 2.66
C CYS A 15 4.74 -4.00 4.02
N SER A 16 4.20 -3.10 4.85
CA SER A 16 3.46 -3.44 6.06
C SER A 16 2.06 -2.84 5.99
N ILE A 17 1.10 -3.56 6.53
CA ILE A 17 -0.31 -3.19 6.52
C ILE A 17 -0.83 -3.24 7.93
N ASN A 18 -1.28 -2.08 8.38
CA ASN A 18 -1.90 -1.89 9.68
C ASN A 18 -3.38 -1.66 9.45
N GLY A 19 -4.22 -2.55 9.97
CA GLY A 19 -5.67 -2.36 9.92
C GLY A 19 -6.48 -3.65 9.93
N PRO A 20 -7.81 -3.52 10.08
CA PRO A 20 -8.59 -2.27 10.17
C PRO A 20 -8.48 -1.60 11.55
N ALA A 21 -7.99 -0.35 11.60
CA ALA A 21 -7.79 0.41 12.84
C ALA A 21 -8.77 1.59 12.96
N GLU A 22 -8.86 2.20 14.13
CA GLU A 22 -9.71 3.38 14.36
C GLU A 22 -9.18 4.60 13.58
N VAL A 23 -10.05 5.25 12.83
CA VAL A 23 -9.70 6.40 12.00
C VAL A 23 -9.82 7.70 12.80
N LYS A 24 -8.95 8.68 12.51
CA LYS A 24 -9.11 10.04 13.06
C LYS A 24 -10.39 10.66 12.51
N LEU A 25 -11.12 11.38 13.36
CA LEU A 25 -12.39 12.05 13.00
C LEU A 25 -12.30 12.93 11.73
N ARG A 26 -11.11 13.48 11.44
CA ARG A 26 -10.87 14.31 10.25
C ARG A 26 -10.89 13.53 8.94
N ASP A 27 -10.43 12.29 8.97
CA ASP A 27 -10.28 11.43 7.79
C ASP A 27 -11.30 10.30 7.78
N GLU A 28 -12.28 10.36 8.69
CA GLU A 28 -13.36 9.40 8.81
C GLU A 28 -14.29 9.47 7.60
N LYS A 29 -14.61 8.30 7.07
CA LYS A 29 -15.61 8.13 6.01
C LYS A 29 -16.70 7.22 6.55
N LEU A 30 -17.96 7.68 6.44
CA LEU A 30 -19.12 6.97 6.98
C LEU A 30 -19.42 5.70 6.17
N ASP A 31 -19.24 5.75 4.85
CA ASP A 31 -19.64 4.68 3.94
C ASP A 31 -18.52 3.70 3.58
N LYS A 32 -17.25 4.04 3.87
CA LYS A 32 -16.09 3.23 3.48
C LYS A 32 -14.90 3.41 4.43
N ALA A 33 -14.00 2.43 4.45
CA ALA A 33 -12.69 2.56 5.09
C ALA A 33 -11.84 3.63 4.39
N THR A 34 -11.05 4.35 5.18
CA THR A 34 -10.04 5.28 4.67
C THR A 34 -8.74 4.54 4.44
N ILE A 35 -8.26 4.56 3.19
CA ILE A 35 -7.00 3.95 2.81
C ILE A 35 -5.92 5.04 2.83
N ASP A 36 -4.96 4.85 3.72
CA ASP A 36 -3.79 5.69 3.89
C ASP A 36 -2.58 4.96 3.33
N VAL A 37 -1.80 5.63 2.48
CA VAL A 37 -0.63 5.03 1.82
C VAL A 37 0.57 5.92 2.06
N ILE A 38 1.64 5.32 2.59
CA ILE A 38 2.89 6.00 2.88
C ILE A 38 4.01 5.25 2.16
N VAL A 39 4.75 5.94 1.30
CA VAL A 39 5.95 5.41 0.65
C VAL A 39 7.17 6.06 1.28
N ARG A 40 8.05 5.22 1.80
CA ARG A 40 9.32 5.65 2.40
C ARG A 40 10.46 5.31 1.45
N PRO A 41 11.27 6.31 1.04
CA PRO A 41 12.41 6.08 0.18
C PRO A 41 13.52 5.31 0.91
N LEU A 42 14.52 4.84 0.15
CA LEU A 42 15.68 4.13 0.69
C LEU A 42 16.53 5.04 1.60
N VAL A 43 16.77 6.28 1.17
CA VAL A 43 17.57 7.27 1.90
C VAL A 43 16.87 8.63 1.84
N GLY A 44 16.91 9.35 2.96
CA GLY A 44 16.40 10.73 3.04
C GLY A 44 14.92 10.81 3.40
N THR A 45 14.35 11.99 3.16
CA THR A 45 12.93 12.30 3.42
C THR A 45 12.09 12.11 2.17
N THR A 46 10.80 11.84 2.35
CA THR A 46 9.82 11.66 1.27
C THR A 46 9.83 12.86 0.31
N GLY A 47 10.19 12.61 -0.95
CA GLY A 47 10.24 13.62 -2.01
C GLY A 47 8.96 13.68 -2.84
N THR A 48 8.99 14.49 -3.90
CA THR A 48 7.87 14.61 -4.86
C THR A 48 7.65 13.33 -5.67
N LYS A 49 8.73 12.59 -5.97
CA LYS A 49 8.66 11.28 -6.64
C LYS A 49 7.91 10.26 -5.80
N ASP A 50 8.24 10.18 -4.51
CA ASP A 50 7.60 9.25 -3.57
C ASP A 50 6.11 9.56 -3.41
N ARG A 51 5.74 10.85 -3.33
CA ARG A 51 4.33 11.27 -3.34
C ARG A 51 3.57 10.84 -4.59
N THR A 52 4.26 10.79 -5.74
CA THR A 52 3.65 10.30 -6.99
C THR A 52 3.41 8.79 -6.89
N HIS A 53 4.37 8.04 -6.34
CA HIS A 53 4.20 6.60 -6.09
C HIS A 53 3.08 6.32 -5.08
N GLU A 54 2.99 7.08 -3.98
CA GLU A 54 1.90 7.02 -3.00
C GLU A 54 0.54 7.19 -3.66
N TYR A 55 0.41 8.19 -4.53
CA TYR A 55 -0.82 8.45 -5.26
C TYR A 55 -1.23 7.27 -6.15
N ILE A 56 -0.27 6.69 -6.89
CA ILE A 56 -0.51 5.53 -7.76
C ILE A 56 -0.96 4.32 -6.94
N LEU A 57 -0.23 4.00 -5.86
CA LEU A 57 -0.58 2.90 -4.95
C LEU A 57 -1.97 3.10 -4.34
N ARG A 58 -2.26 4.29 -3.83
CA ARG A 58 -3.56 4.63 -3.24
C ARG A 58 -4.69 4.47 -4.25
N SER A 59 -4.55 5.03 -5.45
CA SER A 59 -5.56 4.95 -6.50
C SER A 59 -5.83 3.51 -6.95
N THR A 60 -4.78 2.69 -7.00
CA THR A 60 -4.87 1.27 -7.34
C THR A 60 -5.64 0.51 -6.26
N PHE A 61 -5.24 0.63 -5.00
CA PHE A 61 -5.83 -0.16 -3.91
C PHE A 61 -7.18 0.36 -3.41
N GLU A 62 -7.54 1.62 -3.66
CA GLU A 62 -8.87 2.15 -3.30
C GLU A 62 -10.01 1.47 -4.07
N ASN A 63 -9.74 0.98 -5.29
CA ASN A 63 -10.74 0.26 -6.09
C ASN A 63 -10.80 -1.24 -5.77
N VAL A 64 -9.68 -1.79 -5.32
CA VAL A 64 -9.46 -3.23 -5.10
C VAL A 64 -9.93 -3.66 -3.71
N ILE A 65 -9.63 -2.87 -2.68
CA ILE A 65 -10.04 -3.17 -1.31
C ILE A 65 -11.55 -2.96 -1.17
N GLN A 66 -12.25 -3.94 -0.57
CA GLN A 66 -13.67 -3.82 -0.27
C GLN A 66 -13.92 -2.93 0.95
N ALA A 67 -13.61 -1.64 0.80
CA ALA A 67 -13.65 -0.65 1.88
C ALA A 67 -15.04 -0.48 2.52
N GLY A 68 -16.12 -0.85 1.83
CA GLY A 68 -17.49 -0.79 2.37
C GLY A 68 -17.78 -1.81 3.49
N LEU A 69 -16.95 -2.85 3.65
CA LEU A 69 -17.10 -3.83 4.73
C LEU A 69 -16.61 -3.31 6.10
N HIS A 70 -15.82 -2.23 6.09
CA HIS A 70 -15.22 -1.66 7.30
C HIS A 70 -15.44 -0.13 7.36
N PRO A 71 -16.69 0.34 7.51
CA PRO A 71 -16.99 1.77 7.64
C PRO A 71 -16.32 2.36 8.89
N ARG A 72 -15.91 3.63 8.82
CA ARG A 72 -15.26 4.34 9.95
C ARG A 72 -13.96 3.70 10.46
N THR A 73 -13.26 2.97 9.59
CA THR A 73 -11.94 2.41 9.88
C THR A 73 -10.89 2.98 8.95
N GLN A 74 -9.62 2.83 9.35
CA GLN A 74 -8.46 3.15 8.55
C GLN A 74 -7.66 1.89 8.26
N ILE A 75 -7.24 1.74 7.00
CA ILE A 75 -6.25 0.74 6.58
C ILE A 75 -5.03 1.53 6.13
N GLN A 76 -3.92 1.37 6.85
CA GLN A 76 -2.67 2.03 6.54
C GLN A 76 -1.71 1.06 5.87
N ILE A 77 -1.25 1.45 4.68
CA ILE A 77 -0.29 0.72 3.86
C ILE A 77 1.02 1.50 3.90
N VAL A 78 2.07 0.89 4.43
CA VAL A 78 3.41 1.50 4.48
C VAL A 78 4.34 0.69 3.60
N SER A 79 4.89 1.32 2.57
CA SER A 79 5.82 0.72 1.63
C SER A 79 7.21 1.32 1.82
N GLN A 80 8.14 0.54 2.35
CA GLN A 80 9.54 0.90 2.54
C GLN A 80 10.39 0.35 1.39
N VAL A 81 11.04 1.25 0.64
CA VAL A 81 12.03 0.87 -0.36
C VAL A 81 13.32 0.45 0.34
N MET A 82 13.79 -0.76 0.05
CA MET A 82 14.99 -1.36 0.65
C MET A 82 16.17 -1.44 -0.33
N MET A 83 15.87 -1.58 -1.61
CA MET A 83 16.85 -1.47 -2.69
C MET A 83 16.13 -0.91 -3.91
N ASP A 84 16.77 0.03 -4.61
CA ASP A 84 16.24 0.66 -5.81
C ASP A 84 17.21 0.44 -6.97
N ASP A 85 16.84 -0.47 -7.86
CA ASP A 85 17.49 -0.74 -9.15
C ASP A 85 16.46 -0.55 -10.30
N GLY A 86 15.44 0.30 -10.07
CA GLY A 86 14.33 0.52 -11.01
C GLY A 86 13.04 -0.25 -10.67
N SER A 87 11.95 0.10 -11.35
CA SER A 87 10.65 -0.61 -11.24
C SER A 87 10.06 -0.70 -9.83
N ILE A 88 10.39 0.25 -8.96
CA ILE A 88 9.93 0.30 -7.55
C ILE A 88 8.42 0.25 -7.43
N VAL A 89 7.69 0.94 -8.33
CA VAL A 89 6.22 0.97 -8.31
C VAL A 89 5.64 -0.42 -8.52
N ALA A 90 6.17 -1.18 -9.48
CA ALA A 90 5.73 -2.55 -9.74
C ALA A 90 6.04 -3.46 -8.53
N ALA A 91 7.25 -3.34 -7.97
CA ALA A 91 7.63 -4.08 -6.78
C ALA A 91 6.76 -3.73 -5.56
N ALA A 92 6.42 -2.46 -5.38
CA ALA A 92 5.57 -1.98 -4.29
C ALA A 92 4.13 -2.48 -4.43
N ILE A 93 3.53 -2.43 -5.62
CA ILE A 93 2.17 -2.95 -5.86
C ILE A 93 2.11 -4.46 -5.55
N ASN A 94 3.11 -5.22 -5.99
CA ASN A 94 3.19 -6.66 -5.70
C ASN A 94 3.39 -6.92 -4.20
N ALA A 95 4.28 -6.17 -3.55
CA ALA A 95 4.49 -6.26 -2.10
C ALA A 95 3.22 -5.95 -1.31
N THR A 96 2.51 -4.87 -1.68
CA THR A 96 1.25 -4.48 -1.04
C THR A 96 0.17 -5.53 -1.23
N THR A 97 0.04 -6.11 -2.41
CA THR A 97 -0.96 -7.17 -2.65
C THR A 97 -0.71 -8.38 -1.76
N ILE A 98 0.54 -8.84 -1.64
CA ILE A 98 0.89 -9.97 -0.77
C ILE A 98 0.68 -9.61 0.70
N ALA A 99 1.04 -8.40 1.12
CA ALA A 99 0.82 -7.94 2.49
C ALA A 99 -0.68 -7.80 2.81
N LEU A 100 -1.53 -7.46 1.85
CA LEU A 100 -2.99 -7.39 2.02
C LEU A 100 -3.59 -8.79 2.23
N ILE A 101 -3.06 -9.79 1.51
CA ILE A 101 -3.42 -11.20 1.70
C ILE A 101 -3.01 -11.67 3.10
N ASP A 102 -1.76 -11.40 3.51
CA ASP A 102 -1.26 -11.75 4.84
C ASP A 102 -2.07 -11.08 5.95
N ALA A 103 -2.47 -9.82 5.75
CA ALA A 103 -3.31 -9.08 6.67
C ALA A 103 -4.77 -9.56 6.74
N GLY A 104 -5.20 -10.41 5.80
CA GLY A 104 -6.59 -10.89 5.71
C GLY A 104 -7.60 -9.81 5.34
N ILE A 105 -7.18 -8.76 4.63
CA ILE A 105 -8.07 -7.66 4.23
C ILE A 105 -8.90 -8.10 3.02
N PRO A 106 -10.24 -7.94 3.05
CA PRO A 106 -11.10 -8.33 1.94
C PRO A 106 -10.83 -7.47 0.70
N MET A 107 -10.41 -8.11 -0.38
CA MET A 107 -10.15 -7.52 -1.69
C MET A 107 -11.08 -8.14 -2.74
N LYS A 108 -11.48 -7.36 -3.74
CA LYS A 108 -12.26 -7.87 -4.88
C LYS A 108 -11.42 -8.77 -5.77
N ASP A 109 -10.20 -8.35 -6.04
CA ASP A 109 -9.28 -8.98 -6.97
C ASP A 109 -7.84 -8.87 -6.46
N LEU A 110 -6.93 -9.67 -7.03
CA LEU A 110 -5.49 -9.55 -6.78
C LEU A 110 -4.85 -8.68 -7.86
N VAL A 111 -3.97 -7.77 -7.45
CA VAL A 111 -3.24 -6.90 -8.37
C VAL A 111 -1.82 -7.40 -8.57
N ALA A 112 -1.39 -7.45 -9.82
CA ALA A 112 0.01 -7.66 -10.17
C ALA A 112 0.47 -6.55 -11.10
N ALA A 113 1.72 -6.10 -10.94
CA ALA A 113 2.33 -5.08 -11.76
C ALA A 113 3.69 -5.52 -12.28
N VAL A 114 4.00 -5.10 -13.50
CA VAL A 114 5.28 -5.32 -14.20
C VAL A 114 5.74 -4.02 -14.86
N SER A 115 7.04 -3.88 -15.10
CA SER A 115 7.64 -2.78 -15.86
C SER A 115 8.14 -3.29 -17.22
N CYS A 116 7.97 -2.49 -18.27
CA CYS A 116 8.52 -2.74 -19.61
C CYS A 116 9.64 -1.77 -19.98
#